data_AF-A0A1M5E0K7-F1
#
_entry.id   AF-A0A1M5E0K7-F1
#
_cell.length_a   1.000
_cell.length_b   1.000
_cell.length_c   1.000
_cell.angle_alpha   90.00
_cell.angle_beta   90.00
_cell.angle_gamma   90.00
#
_symmetry.space_group_name_H-M   'P 1'
#
loop_
_entity.id
_entity.type
_entity.pdbx_description
1 polymer ?
#
loop_
_entity_poly.entity_id
_entity_poly.type
_entity_poly.pdbx_seq_one_letter_code
_entity_poly.pdbx_strand_id
1 'polypeptide(L)'
;MNYMNILKVVTLSGGLVLALNSCTQKPAKDDQSVTGEQSAATQPATTKLMVDGSYANSDYEKRNEGYDWVGVIVENIDENKISVKIRSRADKKKPTCTLDTEATKVKDGVYQSMLNGKNVVFTFNETSVSIGTENPQDKDALHFYCSGGATIADTYTKTTAPLDAAQMGK
;
A
#
# COMPACT_ATOMS: atom_id res chain seq x y z
N MET A 1 -35.06 -1.89 -43.09
CA MET A 1 -35.98 -0.93 -42.46
C MET A 1 -35.20 -0.09 -41.48
N ASN A 2 -35.11 1.20 -41.77
CA ASN A 2 -34.44 2.24 -40.99
C ASN A 2 -35.08 2.36 -39.60
N TYR A 3 -34.26 2.60 -38.56
CA TYR A 3 -34.35 3.85 -37.83
C TYR A 3 -33.03 4.16 -37.14
N MET A 4 -32.49 5.31 -37.52
CA MET A 4 -31.33 5.97 -36.98
C MET A 4 -31.82 6.87 -35.85
N ASN A 5 -31.10 6.97 -34.74
CA ASN A 5 -31.05 8.25 -34.03
C ASN A 5 -29.72 8.48 -33.35
N ILE A 6 -29.17 9.63 -33.73
CA ILE A 6 -27.87 10.19 -33.45
C ILE A 6 -28.11 11.21 -32.35
N LEU A 7 -27.32 11.18 -31.26
CA LEU A 7 -27.18 12.36 -30.42
C LEU A 7 -25.70 12.71 -30.30
N LYS A 8 -25.31 13.71 -31.09
CA LYS A 8 -24.05 14.43 -31.00
C LYS A 8 -24.15 15.40 -29.84
N VAL A 9 -23.23 15.34 -28.88
CA VAL A 9 -22.99 16.46 -27.97
C VAL A 9 -21.83 17.28 -28.54
N VAL A 10 -22.18 18.49 -28.92
CA VAL A 10 -21.32 19.50 -29.55
C VAL A 10 -20.51 20.21 -28.47
N THR A 11 -19.20 20.17 -28.63
CA THR A 11 -18.25 21.11 -28.02
C THR A 11 -18.50 22.53 -28.53
N LEU A 12 -18.60 23.51 -27.63
CA LEU A 12 -18.37 24.92 -27.98
C LEU A 12 -17.49 25.61 -26.94
N SER A 13 -16.44 26.18 -27.48
CA SER A 13 -15.30 26.93 -26.95
C SER A 13 -15.62 28.28 -26.30
N GLY A 14 -14.72 28.74 -25.42
CA GLY A 14 -14.32 30.14 -25.35
C GLY A 14 -14.03 30.70 -23.96
N GLY A 15 -12.81 31.24 -23.75
CA GLY A 15 -12.59 32.24 -22.69
C GLY A 15 -11.21 32.28 -22.01
N LEU A 16 -10.19 32.63 -22.77
CA LEU A 16 -8.91 33.25 -22.38
C LEU A 16 -8.96 34.19 -21.16
N VAL A 17 -8.08 34.01 -20.16
CA VAL A 17 -7.38 35.13 -19.47
C VAL A 17 -5.95 34.71 -19.12
N LEU A 18 -5.00 35.44 -19.69
CA LEU A 18 -3.58 35.46 -19.33
C LEU A 18 -3.37 36.31 -18.07
N ALA A 19 -2.58 35.82 -17.13
CA ALA A 19 -1.89 36.69 -16.16
C ALA A 19 -0.45 36.18 -16.01
N LEU A 20 0.47 36.86 -16.70
CA LEU A 20 1.91 36.77 -16.50
C LEU A 20 2.26 37.66 -15.31
N ASN A 21 2.65 37.07 -14.17
CA ASN A 21 3.39 37.80 -13.15
C ASN A 21 4.88 37.72 -13.48
N SER A 22 5.42 38.84 -13.93
CA SER A 22 6.84 39.09 -14.15
C SER A 22 7.40 39.97 -13.03
N CYS A 23 8.74 39.95 -12.91
CA CYS A 23 9.64 40.82 -12.13
C CYS A 23 9.82 40.45 -10.64
N THR A 24 11.03 40.29 -10.08
CA THR A 24 12.35 40.83 -10.45
C THR A 24 13.48 39.90 -9.98
N GLN A 25 14.48 39.69 -10.83
CA GLN A 25 15.84 39.35 -10.43
C GLN A 25 16.62 40.65 -10.26
N LYS A 26 17.35 40.79 -9.13
CA LYS A 26 18.44 41.76 -8.98
C LYS A 26 19.78 41.01 -9.06
N PRO A 27 20.76 41.49 -9.83
CA PRO A 27 22.12 41.01 -9.77
C PRO A 27 22.94 41.81 -8.75
N ALA A 28 23.84 41.14 -8.03
CA ALA A 28 24.99 41.78 -7.38
C ALA A 28 26.14 40.76 -7.22
N LYS A 29 27.12 40.92 -8.13
CA LYS A 29 28.58 40.75 -8.03
C LYS A 29 29.20 39.66 -7.14
N ASP A 30 30.07 38.89 -7.82
CA ASP A 30 31.26 38.18 -7.34
C ASP A 30 31.97 38.83 -6.15
N ASP A 31 32.41 37.98 -5.22
CA ASP A 31 33.85 37.90 -4.93
C ASP A 31 34.23 36.47 -4.49
N GLN A 32 35.19 35.88 -5.19
CA GLN A 32 35.84 34.62 -4.83
C GLN A 32 36.94 34.89 -3.80
N SER A 33 36.99 34.11 -2.72
CA SER A 33 38.28 33.67 -2.21
C SER A 33 38.19 32.29 -1.59
N VAL A 34 39.13 31.46 -2.04
CA VAL A 34 39.28 30.01 -1.90
C VAL A 34 39.86 29.67 -0.53
N THR A 35 39.58 28.47 -0.01
CA THR A 35 40.59 27.42 0.32
C THR A 35 40.01 26.35 1.26
N GLY A 36 40.10 25.07 0.83
CA GLY A 36 40.53 23.95 1.68
C GLY A 36 39.48 23.12 2.43
N GLU A 37 39.16 21.96 1.84
CA GLU A 37 38.93 20.65 2.48
C GLU A 37 38.32 20.56 3.89
N GLN A 38 37.11 19.99 4.00
CA GLN A 38 37.01 18.59 4.44
C GLN A 38 35.66 17.99 4.06
N SER A 39 35.76 16.98 3.21
CA SER A 39 34.71 16.00 2.90
C SER A 39 34.18 15.37 4.19
N ALA A 40 32.94 15.68 4.54
CA ALA A 40 32.08 14.73 5.23
C ALA A 40 31.15 14.18 4.15
N ALA A 41 31.49 13.01 3.62
CA ALA A 41 30.53 12.22 2.88
C ALA A 41 29.34 11.95 3.80
N THR A 42 28.26 12.72 3.63
CA THR A 42 26.94 12.32 4.11
C THR A 42 26.62 11.04 3.35
N GLN A 43 26.99 9.90 3.94
CA GLN A 43 26.39 8.63 3.56
C GLN A 43 24.88 8.85 3.59
N PRO A 44 24.13 8.52 2.52
CA PRO A 44 22.68 8.53 2.61
C PRO A 44 22.32 7.59 3.76
N ALA A 45 21.83 8.16 4.85
CA ALA A 45 21.26 7.38 5.93
C ALA A 45 20.20 6.50 5.27
N THR A 46 20.46 5.19 5.24
CA THR A 46 19.56 4.23 4.65
C THR A 46 18.35 4.20 5.57
N THR A 47 17.32 4.99 5.22
CA THR A 47 16.10 5.08 6.02
C THR A 47 15.51 3.69 6.13
N LYS A 48 15.55 3.11 7.34
CA LYS A 48 14.98 1.78 7.61
C LYS A 48 13.48 1.82 7.28
N LEU A 49 13.03 0.90 6.43
CA LEU A 49 11.62 0.77 6.09
C LEU A 49 10.80 0.34 7.32
N MET A 50 9.81 1.16 7.69
CA MET A 50 8.88 0.87 8.81
C MET A 50 7.68 0.10 8.29
N VAL A 51 7.63 -1.19 8.60
CA VAL A 51 6.61 -2.13 8.09
C VAL A 51 5.42 -2.32 9.03
N ASP A 52 5.53 -1.86 10.28
CA ASP A 52 4.41 -1.88 11.22
C ASP A 52 3.30 -0.93 10.81
N GLY A 53 2.07 -1.33 11.13
CA GLY A 53 0.87 -0.57 10.86
C GLY A 53 -0.29 -1.42 10.34
N SER A 54 -1.31 -0.72 9.87
CA SER A 54 -2.49 -1.30 9.28
C SER A 54 -2.48 -1.06 7.77
N TYR A 55 -2.93 -2.05 7.02
CA TYR A 55 -3.05 -2.01 5.57
C TYR A 55 -4.42 -2.56 5.18
N ALA A 56 -5.01 -2.07 4.10
CA ALA A 56 -6.28 -2.60 3.62
C ALA A 56 -6.38 -2.54 2.09
N ASN A 57 -7.25 -3.38 1.52
CA ASN A 57 -7.62 -3.27 0.12
C ASN A 57 -8.46 -1.99 -0.11
N SER A 58 -8.65 -1.64 -1.39
CA SER A 58 -9.32 -0.38 -1.79
C SER A 58 -10.77 -0.26 -1.29
N ASP A 59 -11.45 -1.39 -1.05
CA ASP A 59 -12.83 -1.40 -0.56
C ASP A 59 -12.98 -0.87 0.88
N TYR A 60 -11.89 -0.83 1.67
CA TYR A 60 -11.90 -0.26 3.00
C TYR A 60 -12.31 1.23 3.03
N GLU A 61 -12.02 1.97 1.97
CA GLU A 61 -12.44 3.38 1.84
C GLU A 61 -13.97 3.52 1.87
N LYS A 62 -14.69 2.50 1.36
CA LYS A 62 -16.15 2.45 1.29
C LYS A 62 -16.78 1.63 2.41
N ARG A 63 -16.03 1.29 3.46
CA ARG A 63 -16.52 0.46 4.57
C ARG A 63 -17.81 0.99 5.22
N ASN A 64 -17.98 2.32 5.27
CA ASN A 64 -19.18 2.95 5.83
C ASN A 64 -20.43 2.75 4.95
N GLU A 65 -20.25 2.49 3.66
CA GLU A 65 -21.33 2.20 2.72
C GLU A 65 -21.77 0.72 2.75
N GLY A 66 -21.03 -0.13 3.47
CA GLY A 66 -21.35 -1.56 3.58
C GLY A 66 -20.51 -2.49 2.72
N TYR A 67 -19.47 -1.98 2.07
CA TYR A 67 -18.52 -2.80 1.31
C TYR A 67 -17.79 -3.80 2.21
N ASP A 68 -17.50 -4.96 1.64
CA ASP A 68 -16.61 -5.95 2.26
C ASP A 68 -15.16 -5.52 2.04
N TRP A 69 -14.30 -5.76 3.01
CA TRP A 69 -12.90 -5.37 2.92
C TRP A 69 -12.02 -6.40 3.61
N VAL A 70 -10.76 -6.45 3.22
CA VAL A 70 -9.72 -7.27 3.85
C VAL A 70 -8.58 -6.37 4.27
N GLY A 71 -8.12 -6.54 5.49
CA GLY A 71 -7.03 -5.78 6.08
C GLY A 71 -5.93 -6.66 6.65
N VAL A 72 -4.73 -6.09 6.69
CA VAL A 72 -3.50 -6.68 7.20
C VAL A 72 -3.00 -5.80 8.33
N ILE A 73 -2.79 -6.38 9.50
CA ILE A 73 -2.24 -5.71 10.68
C ILE A 73 -0.85 -6.29 10.91
N VAL A 74 0.15 -5.41 10.97
CA VAL A 74 1.55 -5.78 11.13
C VAL A 74 2.10 -5.15 12.38
N GLU A 75 2.68 -5.97 13.25
CA GLU A 75 3.34 -5.57 14.49
C GLU A 75 4.78 -6.09 14.47
N ASN A 76 5.76 -5.24 14.76
CA ASN A 76 7.15 -5.71 14.93
C ASN A 76 7.26 -6.51 16.22
N ILE A 77 7.82 -7.71 16.14
CA ILE A 77 8.19 -8.51 17.32
C ILE A 77 9.63 -8.18 17.71
N ASP A 78 10.54 -8.22 16.73
CA ASP A 78 11.94 -7.83 16.86
C ASP A 78 12.48 -7.29 15.51
N GLU A 79 13.79 -7.16 15.37
CA GLU A 79 14.43 -6.62 14.15
C GLU A 79 14.23 -7.49 12.89
N ASN A 80 14.01 -8.79 13.07
CA ASN A 80 13.92 -9.78 11.99
C ASN A 80 12.58 -10.53 11.99
N LYS A 81 11.64 -10.18 12.85
CA LYS A 81 10.36 -10.87 12.95
C LYS A 81 9.19 -9.92 13.16
N ILE A 82 8.09 -10.21 12.46
CA ILE A 82 6.82 -9.50 12.57
C ILE A 82 5.68 -10.47 12.87
N SER A 83 4.66 -9.99 13.57
CA SER A 83 3.34 -10.61 13.61
C SER A 83 2.50 -10.04 12.48
N VAL A 84 1.81 -10.90 11.74
CA VAL A 84 0.88 -10.53 10.67
C VAL A 84 -0.48 -11.13 10.97
N LYS A 85 -1.50 -10.28 11.05
CA LYS A 85 -2.90 -10.68 11.19
C LYS A 85 -3.67 -10.21 9.98
N ILE A 86 -4.37 -11.11 9.30
CA ILE A 86 -5.27 -10.78 8.20
C ILE A 86 -6.70 -10.97 8.69
N ARG A 87 -7.53 -9.95 8.50
CA ARG A 87 -8.94 -9.95 8.90
C ARG A 87 -9.78 -9.40 7.76
N SER A 88 -10.91 -10.06 7.52
CA SER A 88 -12.00 -9.50 6.73
C SER A 88 -13.01 -8.81 7.64
N ARG A 89 -13.84 -7.98 7.04
CA ARG A 89 -14.98 -7.36 7.72
C ARG A 89 -15.90 -8.41 8.37
N ALA A 90 -16.34 -8.15 9.59
CA ALA A 90 -17.13 -9.09 10.40
C ALA A 90 -18.36 -8.50 11.13
N ASP A 91 -18.55 -7.17 11.16
CA ASP A 91 -19.70 -6.53 11.82
C ASP A 91 -21.04 -6.81 11.13
N LYS A 92 -21.04 -6.92 9.80
CA LYS A 92 -22.27 -7.11 9.00
C LYS A 92 -22.54 -8.57 8.62
N LYS A 93 -21.49 -9.37 8.51
CA LYS A 93 -21.54 -10.77 8.06
C LYS A 93 -20.39 -11.56 8.68
N LYS A 94 -20.43 -12.88 8.59
CA LYS A 94 -19.32 -13.72 9.05
C LYS A 94 -18.02 -13.34 8.30
N PRO A 95 -16.87 -13.29 8.99
CA PRO A 95 -15.59 -13.03 8.33
C PRO A 95 -15.33 -14.10 7.28
N THR A 96 -14.87 -13.65 6.10
CA THR A 96 -14.55 -14.49 4.96
C THR A 96 -13.07 -14.86 4.94
N CYS A 97 -12.17 -13.98 5.36
CA CYS A 97 -10.73 -14.21 5.46
C CYS A 97 -10.22 -14.04 6.90
N THR A 98 -9.36 -14.96 7.35
CA THR A 98 -8.70 -14.93 8.67
C THR A 98 -7.36 -15.67 8.62
N LEU A 99 -6.29 -15.00 9.06
CA LEU A 99 -4.97 -15.59 9.24
C LEU A 99 -4.26 -14.89 10.39
N ASP A 100 -3.59 -15.66 11.26
CA ASP A 100 -2.59 -15.17 12.20
C ASP A 100 -1.29 -15.92 11.95
N THR A 101 -0.20 -15.21 11.76
CA THR A 101 1.13 -15.81 11.54
C THR A 101 2.23 -14.88 12.01
N GLU A 102 3.37 -15.45 12.38
CA GLU A 102 4.64 -14.71 12.40
C GLU A 102 5.30 -14.81 11.02
N ALA A 103 6.10 -13.81 10.65
CA ALA A 103 6.92 -13.85 9.45
C ALA A 103 8.34 -13.38 9.76
N THR A 104 9.32 -14.07 9.18
CA THR A 104 10.74 -13.81 9.38
C THR A 104 11.30 -13.01 8.21
N LYS A 105 12.13 -12.01 8.50
CA LYS A 105 12.79 -11.15 7.54
C LYS A 105 13.81 -11.95 6.73
N VAL A 106 13.68 -11.88 5.40
CA VAL A 106 14.65 -12.47 4.46
C VAL A 106 15.60 -11.40 3.93
N LYS A 107 15.07 -10.20 3.70
CA LYS A 107 15.81 -8.98 3.35
C LYS A 107 14.97 -7.75 3.70
N ASP A 108 15.53 -6.56 3.54
CA ASP A 108 14.78 -5.33 3.78
C ASP A 108 13.47 -5.29 2.98
N GLY A 109 12.37 -5.04 3.69
CA GLY A 109 11.02 -5.03 3.13
C GLY A 109 10.46 -6.39 2.71
N VAL A 110 11.16 -7.52 2.92
CA VAL A 110 10.65 -8.84 2.52
C VAL A 110 10.69 -9.80 3.69
N TYR A 111 9.51 -10.30 4.05
CA TYR A 111 9.31 -11.26 5.11
C TYR A 111 8.65 -12.52 4.56
N GLN A 112 8.91 -13.66 5.20
CA GLN A 112 8.35 -14.94 4.79
C GLN A 112 7.76 -15.70 5.98
N SER A 113 6.68 -16.44 5.71
CA SER A 113 6.13 -17.45 6.62
C SER A 113 5.86 -18.75 5.87
N MET A 114 5.97 -19.87 6.59
CA MET A 114 5.60 -21.19 6.08
C MET A 114 4.14 -21.46 6.40
N LEU A 115 3.28 -21.40 5.38
CA LEU A 115 1.83 -21.50 5.49
C LEU A 115 1.35 -22.66 4.62
N ASN A 116 0.70 -23.66 5.23
CA ASN A 116 0.28 -24.90 4.55
C ASN A 116 1.42 -25.57 3.74
N GLY A 117 2.64 -25.54 4.28
CA GLY A 117 3.83 -26.12 3.64
C GLY A 117 4.35 -25.31 2.43
N LYS A 118 3.87 -24.09 2.23
CA LYS A 118 4.31 -23.16 1.17
C LYS A 118 4.93 -21.91 1.75
N ASN A 119 5.96 -21.40 1.10
CA ASN A 119 6.58 -20.12 1.45
C ASN A 119 5.68 -18.98 0.96
N VAL A 120 5.06 -18.29 1.91
CA VAL A 120 4.27 -17.07 1.66
C VAL A 120 5.14 -15.86 1.94
N VAL A 121 5.15 -14.93 0.99
CA VAL A 121 6.03 -13.76 0.97
C VAL A 121 5.20 -12.50 1.18
N PHE A 122 5.63 -11.68 2.13
CA PHE A 122 5.11 -10.35 2.41
C PHE A 122 6.14 -9.34 1.92
N THR A 123 5.81 -8.60 0.86
CA THR A 123 6.70 -7.59 0.25
C THR A 123 6.19 -6.20 0.56
N PHE A 124 6.93 -5.47 1.37
CA PHE A 124 6.63 -4.12 1.81
C PHE A 124 7.36 -3.08 0.96
N ASN A 125 6.68 -1.98 0.71
CA ASN A 125 7.28 -0.70 0.37
C ASN A 125 6.77 0.36 1.37
N GLU A 126 7.01 1.64 1.09
CA GLU A 126 6.64 2.74 1.99
C GLU A 126 5.14 2.82 2.30
N THR A 127 4.28 2.42 1.35
CA THR A 127 2.84 2.65 1.40
C THR A 127 2.00 1.39 1.23
N SER A 128 2.60 0.22 0.98
CA SER A 128 1.84 -1.01 0.76
C SER A 128 2.56 -2.26 1.21
N VAL A 129 1.78 -3.33 1.34
CA VAL A 129 2.26 -4.70 1.45
C VAL A 129 1.59 -5.56 0.38
N SER A 130 2.37 -6.32 -0.37
CA SER A 130 1.88 -7.35 -1.30
C SER A 130 2.08 -8.72 -0.68
N ILE A 131 1.05 -9.56 -0.75
CA ILE A 131 1.05 -10.93 -0.23
C ILE A 131 1.00 -11.90 -1.42
N GLY A 132 1.96 -12.81 -1.47
CA GLY A 132 2.02 -13.83 -2.52
C GLY A 132 2.76 -15.08 -2.05
N THR A 133 3.01 -16.01 -2.97
CA THR A 133 3.87 -17.16 -2.72
C THR A 133 5.22 -16.97 -3.41
N GLU A 134 6.27 -17.55 -2.84
CA GLU A 134 7.60 -17.53 -3.46
C GLU A 134 7.58 -18.18 -4.84
N ASN A 135 6.90 -19.32 -4.96
CA ASN A 135 6.61 -19.95 -6.24
C ASN A 135 5.17 -19.61 -6.68
N PRO A 136 4.96 -18.98 -7.85
CA PRO A 136 3.63 -18.63 -8.34
C PRO A 136 2.67 -19.81 -8.53
N GLN A 137 3.19 -21.03 -8.73
CA GLN A 137 2.35 -22.24 -8.84
C GLN A 137 1.69 -22.62 -7.52
N ASP A 138 2.19 -22.11 -6.40
CA ASP A 138 1.66 -22.40 -5.07
C ASP A 138 0.59 -21.40 -4.62
N LYS A 139 0.23 -20.41 -5.46
CA LYS A 139 -0.73 -19.34 -5.12
C LYS A 139 -2.06 -19.86 -4.57
N ASP A 140 -2.45 -21.08 -4.97
CA ASP A 140 -3.70 -21.68 -4.57
C ASP A 140 -3.75 -21.94 -3.05
N ALA A 141 -2.58 -22.06 -2.40
CA ALA A 141 -2.48 -22.19 -0.95
C ALA A 141 -3.00 -20.95 -0.19
N LEU A 142 -3.06 -19.79 -0.83
CA LEU A 142 -3.55 -18.55 -0.21
C LEU A 142 -5.08 -18.51 -0.12
N HIS A 143 -5.80 -19.36 -0.86
CA HIS A 143 -7.25 -19.51 -0.73
C HIS A 143 -7.66 -20.18 0.57
N PHE A 144 -6.82 -21.01 1.22
CA PHE A 144 -7.19 -21.71 2.45
C PHE A 144 -7.56 -20.79 3.61
N TYR A 145 -7.08 -19.55 3.58
CA TYR A 145 -7.33 -18.54 4.61
C TYR A 145 -8.58 -17.71 4.35
N CYS A 146 -9.30 -18.03 3.27
CA CYS A 146 -10.50 -17.33 2.84
C CYS A 146 -11.61 -18.32 2.44
N SER A 147 -12.87 -17.95 2.68
CA SER A 147 -14.05 -18.69 2.26
C SER A 147 -14.63 -18.13 0.96
N GLY A 148 -15.39 -18.95 0.22
CA GLY A 148 -16.16 -18.49 -0.95
C GLY A 148 -15.31 -18.16 -2.19
N GLY A 149 -14.11 -18.72 -2.31
CA GLY A 149 -13.22 -18.51 -3.46
C GLY A 149 -12.34 -17.26 -3.38
N ALA A 150 -12.46 -16.46 -2.31
CA ALA A 150 -11.55 -15.36 -2.05
C ALA A 150 -10.14 -15.84 -1.71
N THR A 151 -9.17 -14.93 -1.67
CA THR A 151 -7.76 -15.20 -1.36
C THR A 151 -7.16 -14.03 -0.58
N ILE A 152 -6.13 -14.31 0.22
CA ILE A 152 -5.32 -13.25 0.85
C ILE A 152 -4.26 -12.67 -0.10
N ALA A 153 -4.10 -13.25 -1.29
CA ALA A 153 -3.18 -12.79 -2.32
C ALA A 153 -3.66 -11.45 -2.92
N ASP A 154 -3.10 -10.34 -2.46
CA ASP A 154 -3.43 -8.99 -2.93
C ASP A 154 -2.31 -8.00 -2.55
N THR A 155 -2.48 -6.76 -2.98
CA THR A 155 -1.72 -5.60 -2.48
C THR A 155 -2.61 -4.72 -1.62
N TYR A 156 -2.17 -4.46 -0.40
CA TYR A 156 -2.89 -3.70 0.60
C TYR A 156 -2.18 -2.38 0.85
N THR A 157 -2.94 -1.28 0.85
CA THR A 157 -2.42 0.07 1.06
C THR A 157 -2.41 0.41 2.55
N LYS A 158 -1.33 1.02 3.03
CA LYS A 158 -1.15 1.44 4.41
C LYS A 158 -2.21 2.48 4.76
N THR A 159 -2.91 2.26 5.86
CA THR A 159 -3.92 3.18 6.37
C THR A 159 -3.28 4.21 7.30
N THR A 160 -3.82 5.42 7.32
CA THR A 160 -3.35 6.50 8.21
C THR A 160 -3.78 6.32 9.66
N ALA A 161 -4.80 5.50 9.90
CA ALA A 161 -5.31 5.14 11.22
C ALA A 161 -5.41 3.61 11.32
N PRO A 162 -5.43 3.03 12.53
CA PRO A 162 -5.73 1.62 12.72
C PRO A 162 -7.05 1.21 12.04
N LEU A 163 -7.14 -0.07 11.66
CA LEU A 163 -8.41 -0.63 11.18
C LEU A 163 -9.47 -0.57 12.29
N ASP A 164 -10.72 -0.35 11.91
CA ASP A 164 -11.83 -0.28 12.86
C ASP A 164 -12.06 -1.63 13.55
N ALA A 165 -11.66 -1.72 14.81
CA ALA A 165 -11.78 -2.93 15.63
C ALA A 165 -13.23 -3.40 15.80
N ALA A 166 -14.22 -2.51 15.71
CA ALA A 166 -15.62 -2.90 15.78
C ALA A 166 -16.09 -3.63 14.50
N GLN A 167 -15.40 -3.41 13.37
CA GLN A 167 -15.67 -4.05 12.09
C GLN A 167 -14.85 -5.31 11.85
N MET A 168 -13.93 -5.66 12.74
CA MET A 168 -13.08 -6.84 12.62
C MET A 168 -13.61 -8.02 13.42
N GLY A 169 -13.42 -9.22 12.88
CA GLY A 169 -13.58 -10.46 13.63
C GLY A 169 -12.48 -10.58 14.70
N LYS A 170 -12.73 -11.39 15.72
CA LYS A 170 -11.68 -11.79 16.68
C LYS A 170 -10.59 -12.56 15.94
#